data_AF-A0A508YWF1-F1
#
_entry.id   AF-A0A508YWF1-F1
#
_cell.length_a   1.000
_cell.length_b   1.000
_cell.length_c   1.000
_cell.angle_alpha   90.00
_cell.angle_beta   90.00
_cell.angle_gamma   90.00
#
_symmetry.space_group_name_H-M   'P 1'
#
loop_
_entity.id
_entity.type
_entity.pdbx_description
1 polymer ?
#
loop_
_entity_poly.entity_id
_entity_poly.type
_entity_poly.pdbx_seq_one_letter_code
_entity_poly.pdbx_strand_id
1 'polypeptide(L)' 'MTVKTYRLGNSIVVTVPALFNIGENVEYQPIIDENGVISLLPVKHHIFRGNAGYDLRQAMLEENIGDNDIPIGREDAWHE' A
#
# COMPACT_ATOMS: atom_id res chain seq x y z
N MET A 1 -23.79 1.07 16.31
CA MET A 1 -23.11 -0.23 16.58
C MET A 1 -22.12 -0.01 17.70
N THR A 2 -22.05 -0.91 18.68
CA THR A 2 -21.18 -0.73 19.86
C THR A 2 -20.16 -1.86 19.89
N VAL A 3 -18.89 -1.50 20.10
CA VAL A 3 -17.78 -2.44 20.21
C VAL A 3 -17.14 -2.31 21.59
N LYS A 4 -16.42 -3.34 22.05
CA LYS A 4 -15.69 -3.30 23.31
C LYS A 4 -14.21 -3.09 23.03
N THR A 5 -13.63 -2.15 23.75
CA THR A 5 -12.19 -1.96 23.77
C THR A 5 -11.55 -2.85 24.82
N TYR A 6 -10.31 -3.25 24.61
CA TYR A 6 -9.51 -3.92 25.63
C TYR A 6 -8.07 -3.42 25.61
N ARG A 7 -7.35 -3.61 26.72
CA ARG A 7 -5.95 -3.22 26.84
C ARG A 7 -5.05 -4.37 26.43
N LEU A 8 -4.09 -4.09 25.56
CA LEU A 8 -3.01 -5.00 25.17
C LEU A 8 -1.68 -4.31 25.45
N GLY A 9 -1.00 -4.72 26.53
CA GLY A 9 0.21 -4.05 26.99
C GLY A 9 -0.05 -2.57 27.32
N ASN A 10 0.65 -1.68 26.62
CA ASN A 10 0.46 -0.24 26.76
C ASN A 10 -0.51 0.38 25.74
N SER A 11 -1.21 -0.44 24.96
CA SER A 11 -2.10 0.01 23.89
C SER A 11 -3.56 -0.33 24.19
N ILE A 12 -4.48 0.45 23.63
CA ILE A 12 -5.91 0.12 23.58
C ILE A 12 -6.21 -0.45 22.20
N VAL A 13 -6.90 -1.59 22.17
CA VAL A 13 -7.36 -2.23 20.95
C VAL A 13 -8.86 -2.02 20.82
N VAL A 14 -9.29 -1.63 19.63
CA VAL A 14 -10.70 -1.49 19.24
C VAL A 14 -11.01 -2.57 18.21
N THR A 15 -12.00 -3.40 18.47
CA THR A 15 -12.42 -4.42 17.51
C THR A 15 -13.24 -3.79 16.40
N VAL A 16 -12.81 -3.98 15.15
CA VAL A 16 -13.59 -3.57 13.97
C VAL A 16 -14.34 -4.79 13.44
N PRO A 17 -15.68 -4.73 13.33
CA PRO A 17 -16.47 -5.86 12.85
C PRO A 17 -16.15 -6.22 11.40
N ALA A 18 -16.22 -7.51 11.08
CA ALA A 18 -15.90 -8.04 9.75
C ALA A 18 -16.77 -7.45 8.61
N LEU A 19 -17.97 -6.96 8.93
CA LEU A 19 -18.88 -6.31 7.97
C LEU A 19 -18.28 -5.05 7.31
N PHE A 20 -17.24 -4.46 7.90
CA PHE A 20 -16.52 -3.31 7.32
C PHE A 20 -15.50 -3.72 6.26
N ASN A 21 -15.29 -5.03 6.03
CA ASN A 21 -14.42 -5.58 5.00
C ASN A 21 -12.98 -5.02 5.03
N ILE A 22 -12.45 -4.77 6.23
CA ILE A 22 -11.06 -4.37 6.45
C ILE A 22 -10.19 -5.62 6.41
N GLY A 23 -9.14 -5.60 5.59
CA GLY A 23 -8.20 -6.72 5.46
C GLY A 23 -7.33 -6.93 6.71
N GLU A 24 -6.79 -8.14 6.84
CA GLU A 24 -5.79 -8.46 7.87
C GLU A 24 -4.45 -7.76 7.57
N ASN A 25 -3.72 -7.37 8.62
CA ASN A 25 -2.42 -6.71 8.53
C ASN A 25 -2.39 -5.39 7.74
N VAL A 26 -3.52 -4.70 7.62
CA VAL A 26 -3.58 -3.37 7.00
C VAL A 26 -3.18 -2.30 8.02
N GLU A 27 -2.28 -1.41 7.62
CA GLU A 27 -1.81 -0.30 8.46
C GLU A 27 -2.68 0.95 8.26
N TYR A 28 -2.99 1.61 9.38
CA TYR A 28 -3.74 2.85 9.40
C TYR A 28 -3.03 3.90 10.28
N GLN A 29 -3.07 5.15 9.83
CA GLN A 29 -2.68 6.30 10.64
C GLN A 29 -3.91 6.82 11.40
N PRO A 30 -3.91 6.78 12.74
CA PRO A 30 -4.98 7.36 13.54
C PRO A 30 -4.83 8.89 13.61
N ILE A 31 -5.94 9.59 13.42
CA ILE A 31 -6.07 11.04 13.69
C ILE A 31 -7.25 11.27 14.64
N ILE A 32 -7.12 12.27 15.51
CA ILE A 32 -8.21 12.71 16.38
C ILE A 32 -8.67 14.10 15.91
N ASP A 33 -9.97 14.25 15.69
CA ASP A 33 -10.55 15.56 15.37
C ASP A 33 -10.87 16.34 16.66
N GLU A 34 -11.26 17.62 16.49
CA GLU A 34 -11.63 18.50 17.61
C GLU A 34 -12.87 18.02 18.38
N ASN A 35 -13.70 17.18 17.76
CA ASN A 35 -14.90 16.60 18.36
C ASN A 35 -14.62 15.27 19.09
N GLY A 36 -13.36 14.81 19.11
CA GLY A 36 -12.95 13.56 19.74
C GLY A 36 -13.23 12.31 18.90
N VAL A 37 -13.58 12.45 17.62
CA VAL A 37 -13.71 11.33 16.69
C VAL A 37 -12.33 10.87 16.25
N ILE A 38 -12.08 9.57 16.41
CA ILE A 38 -10.87 8.92 15.92
C ILE A 38 -11.13 8.44 14.49
N SER A 39 -10.37 8.96 13.53
CA SER A 39 -10.40 8.48 12.14
C SER A 39 -9.15 7.66 11.84
N LEU A 40 -9.32 6.55 11.11
CA LEU A 40 -8.24 5.67 10.69
C LEU A 40 -8.02 5.84 9.18
N LEU A 41 -6.91 6.47 8.80
CA LEU A 41 -6.57 6.69 7.39
C LEU A 41 -5.65 5.56 6.90
N PRO A 42 -5.98 4.85 5.81
CA PRO A 42 -5.13 3.75 5.33
C PRO A 42 -3.76 4.28 4.90
N VAL A 43 -2.69 3.68 5.41
CA VAL A 43 -1.34 3.99 4.95
C VAL A 43 -1.14 3.28 3.63
N LYS A 44 -1.07 4.04 2.52
CA LYS A 44 -0.65 3.49 1.23
C LYS A 44 0.82 3.09 1.32
N HIS A 45 1.09 1.82 1.59
CA HIS A 45 2.39 1.23 1.36
C HIS A 45 2.58 1.08 -0.15
N HIS A 46 3.22 2.06 -0.78
CA HIS A 46 3.79 1.80 -2.09
C HIS A 46 5.00 0.88 -1.90
N ILE A 47 4.89 -0.38 -2.34
CA ILE A 47 6.03 -1.32 -2.42
C ILE A 47 7.19 -0.79 -3.26
N PHE A 48 6.92 0.21 -4.11
CA PHE A 48 7.92 1.03 -4.79
C PHE A 48 7.76 2.48 -4.32
N ARG A 49 8.76 3.07 -3.65
CA ARG A 49 8.76 4.54 -3.52
C ARG A 49 8.69 5.09 -4.93
N GLY A 50 7.56 5.71 -5.30
CA GLY A 50 7.42 6.42 -6.56
C GLY A 50 8.37 7.60 -6.54
N ASN A 51 9.62 7.35 -6.91
CA ASN A 51 10.60 8.41 -7.09
C ASN A 51 10.28 9.04 -8.44
N ALA A 52 9.60 10.20 -8.42
CA ALA A 52 9.28 10.95 -9.62
C ALA A 52 10.54 11.38 -10.41
N GLY A 53 11.72 11.34 -9.79
CA GLY A 53 13.01 11.56 -10.44
C GLY A 53 13.78 10.28 -10.80
N TYR A 54 13.18 9.09 -10.69
CA TYR A 54 13.83 7.85 -11.09
C TYR A 54 13.80 7.72 -12.62
N ASP A 55 14.96 7.90 -13.23
CA ASP A 55 15.14 7.68 -14.66
C ASP A 55 15.37 6.19 -14.93
N LEU A 56 14.29 5.51 -15.31
CA LEU A 56 14.32 4.10 -15.69
C LEU A 56 15.38 3.81 -16.77
N ARG A 57 15.63 4.74 -17.70
CA ARG A 57 16.60 4.53 -18.78
C ARG A 57 18.03 4.57 -18.26
N GLN A 58 18.33 5.49 -17.34
CA GLN A 58 19.65 5.53 -16.69
C GLN A 58 19.90 4.24 -15.90
N ALA A 59 18.91 3.77 -15.13
CA ALA A 59 19.05 2.52 -14.38
C ALA A 59 19.25 1.30 -15.29
N MET A 60 18.55 1.21 -16.43
CA MET A 60 18.78 0.14 -17.41
C MET A 60 20.20 0.16 -17.98
N LEU A 61 20.77 1.35 -18.22
CA LEU A 61 22.15 1.51 -18.68
C LEU A 61 23.16 1.10 -17.60
N GLU A 62 22.96 1.52 -16.34
CA GLU A 62 23.84 1.16 -15.21
C GLU A 62 23.83 -0.35 -14.94
N GLU A 63 22.66 -0.98 -15.00
CA GLU A 63 22.48 -2.41 -14.75
C GLU A 63 22.77 -3.28 -15.99
N ASN A 64 23.22 -2.67 -17.10
CA ASN A 64 23.51 -3.35 -18.37
C ASN A 64 22.34 -4.21 -18.87
N ILE A 65 21.12 -3.72 -18.66
CA ILE A 65 19.88 -4.34 -19.13
C ILE A 65 19.68 -3.88 -20.58
N GLY A 66 19.97 -4.78 -21.52
CA GLY A 66 19.72 -4.53 -22.93
C GLY A 66 18.21 -4.45 -23.22
N ASP A 67 17.80 -3.42 -23.96
CA ASP A 67 16.53 -3.45 -24.68
C ASP A 67 16.71 -4.42 -25.86
N ASN A 68 15.73 -5.29 -26.10
CA ASN A 68 15.82 -6.26 -27.18
C ASN A 68 15.58 -5.62 -28.57
N ASP A 69 15.35 -4.30 -28.63
CA ASP A 69 15.38 -3.34 -29.75
C ASP A 69 14.39 -3.64 -30.91
N ILE A 70 14.31 -4.91 -31.30
CA ILE A 70 13.48 -5.43 -32.37
C ILE A 70 12.30 -6.17 -31.76
N PRO A 71 11.07 -5.62 -31.87
CA PRO A 71 9.87 -6.34 -31.48
C PRO A 71 9.72 -7.57 -32.39
N ILE A 72 9.84 -8.76 -31.81
CA ILE A 72 9.67 -10.04 -32.53
C ILE A 72 8.20 -10.49 -32.65
N GLY A 73 7.26 -9.58 -32.36
CA GLY A 73 5.82 -9.82 -32.48
C GLY A 73 5.25 -10.82 -31.46
N ARG A 74 5.96 -11.08 -30.35
CA ARG A 74 5.54 -11.98 -29.25
C ARG A 74 5.34 -11.27 -27.91
N GLU A 75 5.29 -9.94 -27.93
CA GLU A 75 5.24 -9.10 -26.74
C GLU A 75 3.85 -9.12 -26.08
N ASP A 76 2.83 -9.50 -26.85
CA ASP A 76 1.43 -9.66 -26.41
C ASP A 76 1.14 -11.07 -25.87
N ALA A 77 1.94 -11.53 -24.91
CA ALA A 77 1.72 -12.83 -24.27
C ALA A 77 0.56 -12.84 -23.24
N TRP A 78 -0.12 -11.71 -23.04
CA TRP A 78 -1.13 -11.53 -21.98
C TRP A 78 -2.55 -11.30 -22.52
N HIS A 79 -2.76 -11.45 -23.83
CA HIS A 79 -4.09 -11.52 -24.43
C HIS A 79 -4.52 -13.00 -24.57
N GLU A 80 -5.04 -13.58 -23.48
CA GLU A 80 -5.92 -14.78 -23.49
C GLU A 80 -7.26 -14.47 -22.80
#